data_AF-A0A5M4B2T5-F1
#
_entry.id   AF-A0A5M4B2T5-F1
#
_cell.length_a   1.000
_cell.length_b   1.000
_cell.length_c   1.000
_cell.angle_alpha   90.00
_cell.angle_beta   90.00
_cell.angle_gamma   90.00
#
_symmetry.space_group_name_H-M   'P 1'
#
loop_
_entity.id
_entity.type
_entity.pdbx_description
1 polymer ?
#
loop_
_entity_poly.entity_id
_entity_poly.type
_entity_poly.pdbx_seq_one_letter_code
_entity_poly.pdbx_strand_id
1 'polypeptide(L)'
;MEDFVDRSRIIGLLEDKIKYKALKLPSRIGIHIDNKVLYISLNAYQNPKGETVFPCTLNMQKDEAAFEGWGIVLKHHLDQYIDKVILSWDISGEIADSQRLHYNRFLYRVVRFSQLFSWFETDKLNGKELIDFEERFRELNVNTALNVASEVIKTSAGEKQIEYNQQNLEYIRKYFELEVVNHQLPVGVKQNGKGFFTGRASAIDIWGIDRQDNLNIFELKYGNKMVGIISELLFYSEVMYDLFISDQIGKPHKVKNIRDAEKLYQNERLKIRTVKSYFLFDEIHPLVVGVTALLNTNEFGIRFFNVQYKLKKDSFQFERLYYKGGFQMEEEIKQAAFRFNSKIKGYDYFLNKGEQNLHESIREQMVQYFQKNKIAWWTFNHSKHKPTTHLVSSQIQCLNFLFVIRKDKNAVLRLAQLFDSEIDEVYPAISDKDPGYIAFEFTYENGKLLNESDAGARRGEYCTSVDAFIIARRHGKKVLIPIEWKYTEHYLKGENKALELSKGETRQKRYNGLITSSRQLRTLPDLAKSVYYYEPFYELMRQTLLVERMVDKGVGDDFLHILIVSVRNRDLLGKNSVLADALPTRWTKCLSDSAKFKIVDSMLILELLENEPFYSELVGYLKLRY
;
A
#
# COMPACT_ATOMS: atom_id res chain seq x y z
N MET A 1 -29.49 -8.96 5.91
CA MET A 1 -28.67 -9.07 4.69
C MET A 1 -29.03 -10.40 4.07
N GLU A 2 -29.26 -10.48 2.76
CA GLU A 2 -29.42 -11.79 2.12
C GLU A 2 -28.12 -12.56 2.28
N ASP A 3 -28.20 -13.79 2.80
CA ASP A 3 -27.02 -14.62 3.06
C ASP A 3 -26.36 -15.07 1.76
N PHE A 4 -27.14 -15.18 0.67
CA PHE A 4 -26.68 -15.55 -0.67
C PHE A 4 -26.56 -14.33 -1.60
N VAL A 5 -25.40 -14.18 -2.25
CA VAL A 5 -25.10 -13.15 -3.24
C VAL A 5 -24.61 -13.84 -4.53
N ASP A 6 -25.44 -13.79 -5.56
CA ASP A 6 -25.12 -14.37 -6.86
C ASP A 6 -24.09 -13.54 -7.65
N ARG A 7 -23.62 -14.11 -8.77
CA ARG A 7 -22.68 -13.47 -9.69
C ARG A 7 -23.14 -12.09 -10.17
N SER A 8 -24.41 -11.92 -10.53
CA SER A 8 -24.93 -10.67 -11.09
C SER A 8 -24.87 -9.56 -10.05
N ARG A 9 -25.25 -9.88 -8.81
CA ARG A 9 -25.16 -8.96 -7.69
C ARG A 9 -23.71 -8.66 -7.30
N ILE A 10 -22.81 -9.64 -7.34
CA ILE A 10 -21.37 -9.42 -7.13
C ILE A 10 -20.85 -8.39 -8.14
N ILE A 11 -21.21 -8.49 -9.42
CA ILE A 11 -20.82 -7.51 -10.44
C ILE A 11 -21.33 -6.11 -10.05
N GLY A 12 -22.61 -5.97 -9.70
CA GLY A 12 -23.17 -4.68 -9.27
C GLY A 12 -22.43 -4.07 -8.09
N LEU A 13 -22.13 -4.87 -7.05
CA LEU A 13 -21.37 -4.43 -5.88
C LEU A 13 -19.95 -3.98 -6.25
N LEU A 14 -19.26 -4.71 -7.14
CA LEU A 14 -17.93 -4.33 -7.63
C LEU A 14 -17.96 -3.03 -8.42
N GLU A 15 -18.90 -2.90 -9.36
CA GLU A 15 -19.02 -1.70 -10.19
C GLU A 15 -19.27 -0.45 -9.34
N ASP A 16 -20.10 -0.58 -8.31
CA ASP A 16 -20.38 0.50 -7.37
C ASP A 16 -19.21 0.81 -6.45
N LYS A 17 -18.41 -0.21 -6.08
CA LYS A 17 -17.20 -0.07 -5.26
C LYS A 17 -16.09 0.65 -6.01
N ILE A 18 -15.74 0.20 -7.22
CA ILE A 18 -14.59 0.71 -7.97
C ILE A 18 -14.93 1.84 -8.96
N LYS A 19 -16.21 2.25 -9.01
CA LYS A 19 -16.72 3.31 -9.90
C LYS A 19 -16.40 3.05 -11.38
N TYR A 20 -16.51 1.79 -11.79
CA TYR A 20 -16.28 1.34 -13.15
C TYR A 20 -17.47 0.48 -13.60
N LYS A 21 -18.06 0.79 -14.76
CA LYS A 21 -19.23 0.08 -15.31
C LYS A 21 -18.82 -0.93 -16.38
N ALA A 22 -19.69 -1.89 -16.65
CA ALA A 22 -19.52 -2.99 -17.60
C ALA A 22 -18.38 -3.95 -17.22
N LEU A 23 -18.21 -4.22 -15.92
CA LEU A 23 -17.28 -5.25 -15.47
C LEU A 23 -17.73 -6.64 -15.93
N LYS A 24 -16.77 -7.49 -16.28
CA LYS A 24 -17.01 -8.89 -16.61
C LYS A 24 -16.20 -9.79 -15.68
N LEU A 25 -16.90 -10.70 -15.02
CA LEU A 25 -16.30 -11.83 -14.32
C LEU A 25 -16.07 -12.99 -15.30
N PRO A 26 -15.04 -13.82 -15.09
CA PRO A 26 -14.65 -14.91 -15.98
C PRO A 26 -15.80 -15.89 -16.15
N SER A 27 -16.26 -16.18 -17.36
CA SER A 27 -17.47 -17.01 -17.56
C SER A 27 -17.32 -18.46 -17.10
N ARG A 28 -16.09 -18.96 -16.97
CA ARG A 28 -15.76 -20.37 -16.67
C ARG A 28 -15.27 -20.62 -15.24
N ILE A 29 -15.50 -19.66 -14.35
CA ILE A 29 -15.32 -19.85 -12.91
C ILE A 29 -16.68 -19.68 -12.23
N GLY A 30 -17.09 -20.67 -11.44
CA GLY A 30 -18.24 -20.55 -10.54
C GLY A 30 -17.90 -19.56 -9.43
N ILE A 31 -18.70 -18.51 -9.25
CA ILE A 31 -18.49 -17.47 -8.25
C ILE A 31 -19.84 -17.14 -7.62
N HIS A 32 -19.94 -17.31 -6.30
CA HIS A 32 -21.04 -16.81 -5.48
C HIS A 32 -20.55 -16.60 -4.04
N ILE A 33 -21.28 -15.79 -3.28
CA ILE A 33 -21.04 -15.63 -1.84
C ILE A 33 -22.24 -16.21 -1.11
N ASP A 34 -22.00 -17.03 -0.10
CA ASP A 34 -23.03 -17.51 0.82
C ASP A 34 -22.52 -17.44 2.25
N ASN A 35 -23.30 -16.86 3.16
CA ASN A 35 -22.96 -16.73 4.59
C ASN A 35 -21.55 -16.14 4.82
N LYS A 36 -21.22 -15.07 4.07
CA LYS A 36 -19.90 -14.42 4.02
C LYS A 36 -18.73 -15.30 3.57
N VAL A 37 -19.02 -16.43 2.93
CA VAL A 37 -18.03 -17.29 2.29
C VAL A 37 -18.10 -17.10 0.79
N LEU A 38 -16.99 -16.68 0.18
CA LEU A 38 -16.84 -16.67 -1.27
C LEU A 38 -16.49 -18.07 -1.76
N TYR A 39 -17.33 -18.64 -2.61
CA TYR A 39 -17.07 -19.91 -3.27
C TYR A 39 -16.53 -19.67 -4.68
N ILE A 40 -15.37 -20.26 -4.96
CA ILE A 40 -14.74 -20.27 -6.28
C ILE A 40 -14.68 -21.71 -6.77
N SER A 41 -15.32 -22.01 -7.90
CA SER A 41 -15.37 -23.36 -8.46
C SER A 41 -14.78 -23.41 -9.87
N LEU A 42 -13.75 -24.23 -10.04
CA LEU A 42 -13.08 -24.48 -11.32
C LEU A 42 -13.65 -25.74 -11.96
N ASN A 43 -14.83 -25.61 -12.57
CA ASN A 43 -15.57 -26.75 -13.11
C ASN A 43 -15.04 -27.15 -14.50
N ALA A 44 -15.06 -28.45 -14.79
CA ALA A 44 -14.74 -28.95 -16.11
C ALA A 44 -15.79 -28.52 -17.13
N TYR A 45 -15.37 -28.25 -18.37
CA TYR A 45 -16.27 -27.86 -19.45
C TYR A 45 -15.83 -28.45 -20.78
N GLN A 46 -16.77 -28.55 -21.74
CA GLN A 46 -16.47 -28.97 -23.11
C GLN A 46 -16.00 -27.77 -23.94
N ASN A 47 -14.83 -27.88 -24.56
CA ASN A 47 -14.39 -26.87 -25.53
C ASN A 47 -15.16 -26.99 -26.86
N PRO A 48 -15.03 -26.04 -27.81
CA PRO A 48 -15.75 -26.11 -29.10
C PRO A 48 -15.46 -27.35 -29.95
N LYS A 49 -14.42 -28.13 -29.62
CA LYS A 49 -14.08 -29.40 -30.28
C LYS A 49 -14.66 -30.63 -29.57
N GLY A 50 -15.40 -30.44 -28.48
CA GLY A 50 -15.95 -31.53 -27.67
C GLY A 50 -14.92 -32.23 -26.78
N GLU A 51 -13.80 -31.56 -26.47
CA GLU A 51 -12.81 -32.07 -25.51
C GLU A 51 -13.09 -31.50 -24.12
N THR A 52 -13.04 -32.36 -23.10
CA THR A 52 -13.13 -31.95 -21.70
C THR A 52 -11.90 -31.14 -21.32
N VAL A 53 -12.11 -29.91 -20.84
CA VAL A 53 -11.08 -29.03 -20.32
C VAL A 53 -11.24 -28.88 -18.82
N PHE A 54 -10.16 -29.16 -18.09
CA PHE A 54 -10.05 -28.92 -16.65
C PHE A 54 -9.30 -27.61 -16.41
N PRO A 55 -9.92 -26.58 -15.83
CA PRO A 55 -9.26 -25.28 -15.68
C PRO A 55 -8.00 -25.32 -14.80
N CYS A 56 -7.94 -26.24 -13.84
CA CYS A 56 -6.77 -26.53 -13.00
C CYS A 56 -5.55 -27.08 -13.78
N THR A 57 -5.72 -27.43 -15.06
CA THR A 57 -4.65 -27.91 -15.96
C THR A 57 -4.18 -26.85 -16.96
N LEU A 58 -4.66 -25.61 -16.84
CA LEU A 58 -4.37 -24.54 -17.79
C LEU A 58 -3.26 -23.61 -17.31
N ASN A 59 -2.87 -22.68 -18.17
CA ASN A 59 -1.95 -21.62 -17.78
C ASN A 59 -2.62 -20.67 -16.77
N MET A 60 -1.94 -20.41 -15.64
CA MET A 60 -2.44 -19.64 -14.50
C MET A 60 -2.83 -18.20 -14.84
N GLN A 61 -2.28 -17.64 -15.91
CA GLN A 61 -2.63 -16.30 -16.39
C GLN A 61 -4.03 -16.25 -17.04
N LYS A 62 -4.57 -17.39 -17.50
CA LYS A 62 -5.90 -17.40 -18.11
C LYS A 62 -6.94 -17.12 -17.04
N ASP A 63 -7.91 -16.30 -17.40
CA ASP A 63 -9.02 -15.89 -16.52
C ASP A 63 -9.72 -17.07 -15.84
N GLU A 64 -9.84 -18.21 -16.51
CA GLU A 64 -10.47 -19.44 -16.00
C GLU A 64 -9.61 -20.28 -15.04
N ALA A 65 -8.32 -19.96 -14.88
CA ALA A 65 -7.36 -20.68 -14.02
C ALA A 65 -6.72 -19.80 -12.93
N ALA A 66 -7.01 -18.50 -12.92
CA ALA A 66 -6.45 -17.49 -12.03
C ALA A 66 -7.22 -17.38 -10.69
N PHE A 67 -7.39 -18.50 -9.98
CA PHE A 67 -8.23 -18.52 -8.77
C PHE A 67 -7.72 -17.60 -7.66
N GLU A 68 -6.41 -17.47 -7.47
CA GLU A 68 -5.81 -16.55 -6.49
C GLU A 68 -6.14 -15.12 -6.86
N GLY A 69 -5.96 -14.78 -8.14
CA GLY A 69 -6.29 -13.45 -8.66
C GLY A 69 -7.74 -13.08 -8.39
N TRP A 70 -8.68 -13.95 -8.74
CA TRP A 70 -10.11 -13.69 -8.49
C TRP A 70 -10.46 -13.70 -7.01
N GLY A 71 -9.91 -14.63 -6.21
CA GLY A 71 -10.12 -14.69 -4.77
C GLY A 71 -9.65 -13.44 -4.04
N ILE A 72 -8.46 -12.96 -4.36
CA ILE A 72 -7.90 -11.72 -3.80
C ILE A 72 -8.71 -10.51 -4.22
N VAL A 73 -8.99 -10.37 -5.52
CA VAL A 73 -9.76 -9.23 -6.05
C VAL A 73 -11.12 -9.12 -5.37
N LEU A 74 -11.85 -10.23 -5.29
CA LEU A 74 -13.20 -10.23 -4.73
C LEU A 74 -13.15 -9.96 -3.23
N LYS A 75 -12.28 -10.66 -2.48
CA LYS A 75 -12.13 -10.44 -1.04
C LYS A 75 -11.68 -9.02 -0.71
N HIS A 76 -10.81 -8.42 -1.51
CA HIS A 76 -10.32 -7.06 -1.29
C HIS A 76 -11.44 -6.02 -1.45
N HIS A 77 -12.17 -6.07 -2.57
CA HIS A 77 -13.18 -5.06 -2.88
C HIS A 77 -14.48 -5.26 -2.10
N LEU A 78 -14.82 -6.49 -1.76
CA LEU A 78 -16.04 -6.90 -1.07
C LEU A 78 -15.75 -7.46 0.33
N ASP A 79 -14.74 -6.93 1.02
CA ASP A 79 -14.30 -7.37 2.34
C ASP A 79 -15.42 -7.41 3.39
N GLN A 80 -16.34 -6.45 3.35
CA GLN A 80 -17.52 -6.44 4.22
C GLN A 80 -18.50 -7.61 4.00
N TYR A 81 -18.41 -8.28 2.85
CA TYR A 81 -19.25 -9.43 2.48
C TYR A 81 -18.48 -10.76 2.50
N ILE A 82 -17.15 -10.76 2.66
CA ILE A 82 -16.32 -11.96 2.45
C ILE A 82 -15.32 -12.11 3.61
N ASP A 83 -15.69 -12.95 4.57
CA ASP A 83 -14.81 -13.32 5.68
C ASP A 83 -13.85 -14.43 5.21
N LYS A 84 -14.35 -15.40 4.43
CA LYS A 84 -13.61 -16.61 4.01
C LYS A 84 -13.75 -16.89 2.50
N VAL A 85 -12.79 -17.60 1.93
CA VAL A 85 -12.81 -18.08 0.54
C VAL A 85 -12.64 -19.60 0.50
N ILE A 86 -13.50 -20.30 -0.23
CA ILE A 86 -13.40 -21.76 -0.45
C ILE A 86 -13.22 -22.04 -1.95
N LEU A 87 -12.17 -22.78 -2.28
CA LEU A 87 -11.90 -23.26 -3.63
C LEU A 87 -12.34 -24.72 -3.82
N SER A 88 -13.03 -25.01 -4.92
CA SER A 88 -13.24 -26.36 -5.44
C SER A 88 -12.80 -26.46 -6.91
N TRP A 89 -12.42 -27.66 -7.35
CA TRP A 89 -12.10 -27.91 -8.76
C TRP A 89 -12.42 -29.34 -9.19
N ASP A 90 -12.73 -29.48 -10.48
CA ASP A 90 -12.86 -30.78 -11.14
C ASP A 90 -11.51 -31.24 -11.68
N ILE A 91 -11.27 -32.54 -11.62
CA ILE A 91 -10.13 -33.21 -12.28
C ILE A 91 -10.49 -34.67 -12.58
N SER A 92 -9.88 -35.23 -13.62
CA SER A 92 -9.92 -36.67 -13.92
C SER A 92 -8.64 -37.36 -13.45
N GLY A 93 -8.73 -38.64 -13.09
CA GLY A 93 -7.55 -39.48 -12.81
C GLY A 93 -6.64 -39.67 -14.03
N GLU A 94 -7.17 -39.51 -15.24
CA GLU A 94 -6.43 -39.63 -16.50
C GLU A 94 -6.23 -38.26 -17.16
N ILE A 95 -5.03 -37.70 -17.02
CA ILE A 95 -4.60 -36.46 -17.70
C ILE A 95 -3.30 -36.68 -18.46
N ALA A 96 -3.13 -35.98 -19.59
CA ALA A 96 -1.91 -36.04 -20.39
C ALA A 96 -0.69 -35.51 -19.61
N ASP A 97 0.51 -35.96 -19.96
CA ASP A 97 1.74 -35.54 -19.27
C ASP A 97 1.95 -34.01 -19.26
N SER A 98 1.60 -33.34 -20.36
CA SER A 98 1.66 -31.87 -20.44
C SER A 98 0.68 -31.19 -19.49
N GLN A 99 -0.51 -31.74 -19.32
CA GLN A 99 -1.52 -31.28 -18.35
C GLN A 99 -1.07 -31.57 -16.91
N ARG A 100 -0.38 -32.70 -16.68
CA ARG A 100 0.16 -33.06 -15.37
C ARG A 100 1.16 -32.03 -14.83
N LEU A 101 2.00 -31.45 -15.70
CA LEU A 101 2.91 -30.36 -15.32
C LEU A 101 2.15 -29.09 -14.88
N HIS A 102 1.07 -28.75 -15.58
CA HIS A 102 0.22 -27.63 -15.20
C HIS A 102 -0.55 -27.92 -13.91
N TYR A 103 -1.04 -29.15 -13.74
CA TYR A 103 -1.78 -29.58 -12.56
C TYR A 103 -0.90 -29.60 -11.31
N ASN A 104 0.32 -30.14 -11.38
CA ASN A 104 1.29 -30.04 -10.28
C ASN A 104 1.55 -28.58 -9.87
N ARG A 105 1.67 -27.68 -10.87
CA ARG A 105 1.83 -26.25 -10.61
C ARG A 105 0.59 -25.65 -9.96
N PHE A 106 -0.61 -26.08 -10.35
CA PHE A 106 -1.86 -25.67 -9.72
C PHE A 106 -1.96 -26.16 -8.27
N LEU A 107 -1.67 -27.43 -7.98
CA LEU A 107 -1.71 -27.96 -6.61
C LEU A 107 -0.69 -27.26 -5.71
N TYR A 108 0.53 -27.00 -6.22
CA TYR A 108 1.52 -26.18 -5.54
C TYR A 108 0.95 -24.82 -5.12
N ARG A 109 0.34 -24.11 -6.07
CA ARG A 109 -0.30 -22.81 -5.85
C ARG A 109 -1.41 -22.89 -4.80
N VAL A 110 -2.25 -23.92 -4.84
CA VAL A 110 -3.33 -24.12 -3.86
C VAL A 110 -2.77 -24.32 -2.45
N VAL A 111 -1.78 -25.21 -2.28
CA VAL A 111 -1.13 -25.46 -0.99
C VAL A 111 -0.50 -24.18 -0.45
N ARG A 112 0.29 -23.47 -1.27
CA ARG A 112 0.97 -22.25 -0.84
C ARG A 112 -0.01 -21.12 -0.53
N PHE A 113 -1.06 -20.95 -1.31
CA PHE A 113 -2.08 -19.94 -1.06
C PHE A 113 -2.81 -20.18 0.28
N SER A 114 -3.08 -21.45 0.64
CA SER A 114 -3.66 -21.81 1.94
C SER A 114 -2.72 -21.54 3.13
N GLN A 115 -1.42 -21.60 2.91
CA GLN A 115 -0.41 -21.31 3.92
C GLN A 115 -0.14 -19.80 4.05
N LEU A 116 -0.25 -19.05 2.95
CA LEU A 116 -0.13 -17.60 2.94
C LEU A 116 -1.29 -16.91 3.65
N PHE A 117 -2.51 -17.45 3.52
CA PHE A 117 -3.73 -16.75 3.92
C PHE A 117 -4.68 -17.64 4.72
N SER A 118 -4.81 -17.35 6.02
CA SER A 118 -5.70 -18.07 6.95
C SER A 118 -7.19 -17.99 6.63
N TRP A 119 -7.60 -17.06 5.76
CA TRP A 119 -8.98 -16.91 5.30
C TRP A 119 -9.32 -17.76 4.07
N PHE A 120 -8.37 -18.51 3.53
CA PHE A 120 -8.57 -19.37 2.35
C PHE A 120 -8.56 -20.85 2.74
N GLU A 121 -9.50 -21.61 2.20
CA GLU A 121 -9.56 -23.06 2.34
C GLU A 121 -9.94 -23.74 1.02
N THR A 122 -9.78 -25.06 0.98
CA THR A 122 -10.24 -25.91 -0.12
C THR A 122 -11.44 -26.74 0.32
N ASP A 123 -12.28 -27.10 -0.64
CA ASP A 123 -13.36 -28.05 -0.40
C ASP A 123 -12.78 -29.43 0.00
N LYS A 124 -13.43 -30.09 0.96
CA LYS A 124 -13.01 -31.40 1.47
C LYS A 124 -12.92 -32.46 0.38
N LEU A 125 -13.73 -32.35 -0.67
CA LEU A 125 -13.71 -33.26 -1.82
C LEU A 125 -12.35 -33.28 -2.53
N ASN A 126 -11.59 -32.19 -2.48
CA ASN A 126 -10.29 -32.09 -3.13
C ASN A 126 -9.11 -32.44 -2.20
N GLY A 127 -9.36 -32.78 -0.93
CA GLY A 127 -8.30 -32.98 0.07
C GLY A 127 -7.31 -34.11 -0.28
N LYS A 128 -7.78 -35.18 -0.91
CA LYS A 128 -6.91 -36.30 -1.33
C LYS A 128 -5.81 -35.86 -2.31
N GLU A 129 -6.18 -35.04 -3.29
CA GLU A 129 -5.25 -34.54 -4.32
C GLU A 129 -4.09 -33.73 -3.73
N LEU A 130 -4.36 -33.00 -2.65
CA LEU A 130 -3.36 -32.20 -1.93
C LEU A 130 -2.41 -33.09 -1.14
N ILE A 131 -2.93 -34.09 -0.42
CA ILE A 131 -2.11 -35.08 0.32
C ILE A 131 -1.18 -35.82 -0.66
N ASP A 132 -1.74 -36.35 -1.75
CA ASP A 132 -1.00 -37.06 -2.78
C ASP A 132 0.04 -36.16 -3.48
N PHE A 133 -0.18 -34.84 -3.52
CA PHE A 133 0.79 -33.88 -4.04
C PHE A 133 1.93 -33.62 -3.06
N GLU A 134 1.63 -33.37 -1.79
CA GLU A 134 2.65 -33.10 -0.76
C GLU A 134 3.61 -34.27 -0.58
N GLU A 135 3.13 -35.51 -0.68
CA GLU A 135 3.98 -36.71 -0.68
C GLU A 135 5.00 -36.70 -1.83
N ARG A 136 4.56 -36.24 -3.02
CA ARG A 136 5.41 -36.14 -4.22
C ARG A 136 6.26 -34.88 -4.26
N PHE A 137 5.98 -33.86 -3.46
CA PHE A 137 6.68 -32.58 -3.45
C PHE A 137 8.00 -32.67 -2.66
N ARG A 138 8.96 -33.45 -3.19
CA ARG A 138 10.26 -33.74 -2.57
C ARG A 138 11.34 -33.84 -3.66
N GLU A 139 12.59 -33.56 -3.28
CA GLU A 139 13.75 -33.68 -4.18
C GLU A 139 13.59 -32.83 -5.47
N LEU A 140 13.15 -31.59 -5.28
CA LEU A 140 12.89 -30.65 -6.35
C LEU A 140 14.02 -29.64 -6.49
N ASN A 141 14.33 -29.25 -7.72
CA ASN A 141 15.28 -28.19 -8.01
C ASN A 141 14.74 -27.26 -9.09
N VAL A 142 15.03 -25.96 -8.97
CA VAL A 142 14.75 -25.01 -10.06
C VAL A 142 15.67 -25.26 -11.26
N ASN A 143 15.18 -24.93 -12.46
CA ASN A 143 15.98 -24.88 -13.66
C ASN A 143 16.87 -23.61 -13.68
N THR A 144 17.88 -23.62 -14.55
CA THR A 144 18.70 -22.44 -14.84
C THR A 144 18.67 -22.13 -16.33
N ALA A 145 19.03 -20.90 -16.70
CA ALA A 145 19.26 -20.53 -18.08
C ALA A 145 20.45 -21.33 -18.64
N LEU A 146 20.24 -21.97 -19.79
CA LEU A 146 21.28 -22.77 -20.46
C LEU A 146 21.98 -22.02 -21.60
N ASN A 147 21.30 -21.01 -22.15
CA ASN A 147 21.70 -20.19 -23.29
C ASN A 147 21.46 -18.71 -22.99
N VAL A 148 22.21 -17.83 -23.67
CA VAL A 148 21.96 -16.38 -23.66
C VAL A 148 20.58 -16.08 -24.26
N ALA A 149 19.94 -15.01 -23.79
CA ALA A 149 18.68 -14.53 -24.35
C ALA A 149 18.78 -14.32 -25.86
N SER A 150 17.77 -14.72 -26.63
CA SER A 150 17.70 -14.38 -28.05
C SER A 150 17.60 -12.86 -28.23
N GLU A 151 18.25 -12.30 -29.25
CA GLU A 151 18.10 -10.88 -29.58
C GLU A 151 16.64 -10.54 -29.85
N VAL A 152 16.17 -9.42 -29.29
CA VAL A 152 14.81 -8.94 -29.50
C VAL A 152 14.69 -8.36 -30.90
N ILE A 153 13.91 -9.01 -31.75
CA ILE A 153 13.60 -8.50 -33.09
C ILE A 153 12.63 -7.31 -32.95
N LYS A 154 12.72 -6.31 -33.83
CA LYS A 154 11.85 -5.10 -33.83
C LYS A 154 10.33 -5.40 -33.81
N THR A 155 9.91 -6.60 -34.22
CA THR A 155 8.51 -7.06 -34.23
C THR A 155 8.05 -7.75 -32.94
N SER A 156 8.91 -7.83 -31.92
CA SER A 156 8.59 -8.47 -30.64
C SER A 156 7.50 -7.71 -29.88
N ALA A 157 6.72 -8.42 -29.06
CA ALA A 157 5.74 -7.82 -28.16
C ALA A 157 6.36 -6.71 -27.30
N GLY A 158 5.59 -5.66 -27.00
CA GLY A 158 6.08 -4.47 -26.30
C GLY A 158 6.73 -4.78 -24.95
N GLU A 159 6.20 -5.75 -24.20
CA GLU A 159 6.79 -6.20 -22.91
C GLU A 159 8.24 -6.66 -23.09
N LYS A 160 8.54 -7.48 -24.09
CA LYS A 160 9.92 -7.93 -24.37
C LYS A 160 10.85 -6.77 -24.74
N GLN A 161 10.33 -5.76 -25.43
CA GLN A 161 11.12 -4.58 -25.79
C GLN A 161 11.44 -3.71 -24.58
N ILE A 162 10.55 -3.66 -23.58
CA ILE A 162 10.78 -2.96 -22.31
C ILE A 162 11.77 -3.76 -21.45
N GLU A 163 11.53 -5.06 -21.30
CA GLU A 163 12.29 -5.97 -20.45
C GLU A 163 13.77 -6.08 -20.85
N TYR A 164 14.07 -6.23 -22.14
CA TYR A 164 15.43 -6.41 -22.64
C TYR A 164 16.21 -5.10 -22.78
N ASN A 165 15.56 -3.96 -22.54
CA ASN A 165 16.20 -2.66 -22.69
C ASN A 165 17.15 -2.38 -21.52
N GLN A 166 18.45 -2.33 -21.82
CA GLN A 166 19.49 -2.08 -20.81
C GLN A 166 19.32 -0.75 -20.05
N GLN A 167 18.78 0.29 -20.70
CA GLN A 167 18.52 1.56 -20.02
C GLN A 167 17.40 1.43 -18.99
N ASN A 168 16.39 0.59 -19.25
CA ASN A 168 15.32 0.31 -18.29
C ASN A 168 15.84 -0.48 -17.10
N LEU A 169 16.67 -1.50 -17.33
CA LEU A 169 17.31 -2.27 -16.26
C LEU A 169 18.19 -1.37 -15.39
N GLU A 170 19.00 -0.47 -15.99
CA GLU A 170 19.80 0.49 -15.22
C GLU A 170 18.95 1.52 -14.48
N TYR A 171 17.80 1.92 -15.04
CA TYR A 171 16.85 2.80 -14.37
C TYR A 171 16.25 2.12 -13.14
N ILE A 172 15.81 0.85 -13.27
CA ILE A 172 15.33 0.03 -12.14
C ILE A 172 16.45 -0.12 -11.12
N ARG A 173 17.67 -0.49 -11.53
CA ARG A 173 18.82 -0.65 -10.64
C ARG A 173 19.05 0.58 -9.76
N LYS A 174 19.04 1.77 -10.37
CA LYS A 174 19.23 3.03 -9.64
C LYS A 174 18.04 3.36 -8.74
N TYR A 175 16.81 3.18 -9.23
CA TYR A 175 15.60 3.56 -8.50
C TYR A 175 15.36 2.68 -7.26
N PHE A 176 15.70 1.39 -7.34
CA PHE A 176 15.54 0.43 -6.25
C PHE A 176 16.87 0.14 -5.51
N GLU A 177 17.94 0.86 -5.83
CA GLU A 177 19.28 0.70 -5.23
C GLU A 177 19.81 -0.75 -5.26
N LEU A 178 19.60 -1.44 -6.38
CA LEU A 178 19.98 -2.84 -6.56
C LEU A 178 21.48 -2.97 -6.86
N GLU A 179 22.14 -3.95 -6.24
CA GLU A 179 23.52 -4.32 -6.57
C GLU A 179 23.59 -5.15 -7.85
N VAL A 180 22.60 -6.03 -8.02
CA VAL A 180 22.42 -6.90 -9.20
C VAL A 180 21.05 -6.65 -9.79
N VAL A 181 20.96 -6.55 -11.11
CA VAL A 181 19.69 -6.54 -11.85
C VAL A 181 19.84 -7.36 -13.12
N ASN A 182 18.85 -8.18 -13.44
CA ASN A 182 18.79 -8.88 -14.71
C ASN A 182 17.35 -9.25 -15.08
N HIS A 183 17.16 -9.89 -16.23
CA HIS A 183 15.82 -10.25 -16.74
C HIS A 183 15.68 -11.77 -16.96
N GLN A 184 14.45 -12.23 -17.20
CA GLN A 184 14.12 -13.63 -17.51
C GLN A 184 14.76 -14.66 -16.54
N LEU A 185 14.44 -14.60 -15.24
CA LEU A 185 14.88 -15.62 -14.28
C LEU A 185 14.00 -16.86 -14.38
N PRO A 186 14.54 -18.04 -14.75
CA PRO A 186 13.73 -19.24 -14.91
C PRO A 186 13.11 -19.73 -13.59
N VAL A 187 11.85 -20.19 -13.66
CA VAL A 187 11.10 -20.72 -12.50
C VAL A 187 10.53 -22.12 -12.74
N GLY A 188 11.05 -22.82 -13.74
CA GLY A 188 10.65 -24.19 -14.03
C GLY A 188 11.24 -25.14 -13.00
N VAL A 189 10.38 -25.85 -12.26
CA VAL A 189 10.84 -26.83 -11.26
C VAL A 189 10.97 -28.21 -11.88
N LYS A 190 12.02 -28.93 -11.49
CA LYS A 190 12.31 -30.29 -11.92
C LYS A 190 12.38 -31.24 -10.72
N GLN A 191 11.99 -32.48 -10.95
CA GLN A 191 12.18 -33.59 -10.03
C GLN A 191 13.02 -34.64 -10.74
N ASN A 192 14.14 -35.06 -10.15
CA ASN A 192 15.03 -36.08 -10.73
C ASN A 192 15.39 -35.80 -12.21
N GLY A 193 15.67 -34.53 -12.51
CA GLY A 193 16.02 -34.05 -13.85
C GLY A 193 14.86 -33.91 -14.85
N LYS A 194 13.67 -34.42 -14.54
CA LYS A 194 12.44 -34.29 -15.36
C LYS A 194 11.62 -33.08 -14.94
N GLY A 195 10.84 -32.51 -15.87
CA GLY A 195 9.94 -31.40 -15.54
C GLY A 195 8.90 -31.83 -14.51
N PHE A 196 8.74 -31.04 -13.45
CA PHE A 196 7.68 -31.21 -12.45
C PHE A 196 6.60 -30.13 -12.61
N PHE A 197 7.04 -28.90 -12.89
CA PHE A 197 6.21 -27.81 -13.40
C PHE A 197 6.50 -27.55 -14.89
N THR A 198 5.65 -26.76 -15.54
CA THR A 198 5.94 -26.23 -16.87
C THR A 198 7.10 -25.24 -16.82
N GLY A 199 8.09 -25.36 -17.71
CA GLY A 199 9.34 -24.59 -17.59
C GLY A 199 9.88 -23.86 -18.82
N ARG A 200 9.40 -24.12 -20.05
CA ARG A 200 10.02 -23.53 -21.27
C ARG A 200 9.67 -22.06 -21.53
N ALA A 201 8.58 -21.56 -20.94
CA ALA A 201 8.08 -20.20 -21.15
C ALA A 201 7.79 -19.46 -19.83
N SER A 202 8.19 -20.02 -18.67
CA SER A 202 7.94 -19.41 -17.36
C SER A 202 9.26 -18.87 -16.80
N ALA A 203 9.35 -17.55 -16.78
CA ALA A 203 10.46 -16.81 -16.21
C ALA A 203 9.93 -15.51 -15.61
N ILE A 204 10.52 -15.09 -14.49
CA ILE A 204 10.30 -13.77 -13.92
C ILE A 204 10.92 -12.75 -14.87
N ASP A 205 10.14 -11.73 -15.26
CA ASP A 205 10.55 -10.75 -16.26
C ASP A 205 11.82 -9.99 -15.84
N ILE A 206 11.81 -9.39 -14.65
CA ILE A 206 12.99 -8.67 -14.13
C ILE A 206 13.23 -9.09 -12.68
N TRP A 207 14.49 -9.21 -12.29
CA TRP A 207 14.87 -9.50 -10.92
C TRP A 207 16.13 -8.75 -10.51
N GLY A 208 16.37 -8.64 -9.21
CA GLY A 208 17.60 -8.08 -8.68
C GLY A 208 17.77 -8.30 -7.18
N ILE A 209 18.95 -7.95 -6.68
CA ILE A 209 19.34 -8.10 -5.27
C ILE A 209 19.68 -6.71 -4.74
N ASP A 210 19.06 -6.31 -3.63
CA ASP A 210 19.40 -5.06 -2.96
C ASP A 210 20.52 -5.24 -1.92
N ARG A 211 21.04 -4.13 -1.40
CA ARG A 211 22.15 -4.11 -0.42
C ARG A 211 21.85 -4.79 0.92
N GLN A 212 20.61 -5.19 1.15
CA GLN A 212 20.15 -5.84 2.38
C GLN A 212 19.89 -7.33 2.16
N ASP A 213 20.37 -7.89 1.04
CA ASP A 213 20.13 -9.26 0.60
C ASP A 213 18.62 -9.56 0.44
N ASN A 214 17.82 -8.61 -0.04
CA ASN A 214 16.45 -8.92 -0.43
C ASN A 214 16.38 -9.23 -1.93
N LEU A 215 15.65 -10.29 -2.29
CA LEU A 215 15.37 -10.60 -3.68
C LEU A 215 14.19 -9.76 -4.16
N ASN A 216 14.41 -8.97 -5.21
CA ASN A 216 13.41 -8.13 -5.83
C ASN A 216 13.00 -8.78 -7.16
N ILE A 217 11.72 -9.09 -7.35
CA ILE A 217 11.17 -9.67 -8.58
C ILE A 217 10.06 -8.77 -9.14
N PHE A 218 10.06 -8.54 -10.44
CA PHE A 218 9.12 -7.66 -11.12
C PHE A 218 8.40 -8.43 -12.20
N GLU A 219 7.08 -8.39 -12.16
CA GLU A 219 6.21 -8.88 -13.22
C GLU A 219 5.73 -7.67 -14.03
N LEU A 220 6.11 -7.64 -15.30
CA LEU A 220 5.87 -6.53 -16.20
C LEU A 220 4.55 -6.69 -16.94
N LYS A 221 3.77 -5.61 -17.06
CA LYS A 221 2.62 -5.55 -17.99
C LYS A 221 2.67 -4.29 -18.82
N TYR A 222 2.46 -4.46 -20.12
CA TYR A 222 2.33 -3.37 -21.08
C TYR A 222 1.02 -3.50 -21.85
N GLY A 223 0.08 -2.57 -21.61
CA GLY A 223 -1.24 -2.59 -22.25
C GLY A 223 -2.10 -3.83 -21.91
N ASN A 224 -1.71 -4.61 -20.89
CA ASN A 224 -2.38 -5.83 -20.49
C ASN A 224 -3.15 -5.62 -19.18
N LYS A 225 -4.45 -5.93 -19.20
CA LYS A 225 -5.38 -5.74 -18.07
C LYS A 225 -5.95 -7.08 -17.57
N MET A 226 -5.17 -8.15 -17.57
CA MET A 226 -5.65 -9.44 -17.04
C MET A 226 -5.46 -9.54 -15.53
N VAL A 227 -6.44 -10.11 -14.82
CA VAL A 227 -6.36 -10.40 -13.38
C VAL A 227 -5.31 -11.49 -13.07
N GLY A 228 -5.02 -12.35 -14.05
CA GLY A 228 -4.04 -13.44 -13.94
C GLY A 228 -2.62 -13.02 -13.56
N ILE A 229 -2.26 -11.73 -13.67
CA ILE A 229 -0.98 -11.22 -13.15
C ILE A 229 -0.81 -11.50 -11.65
N ILE A 230 -1.89 -11.46 -10.86
CA ILE A 230 -1.81 -11.72 -9.41
C ILE A 230 -1.36 -13.17 -9.18
N SER A 231 -2.02 -14.12 -9.84
CA SER A 231 -1.69 -15.55 -9.77
C SER A 231 -0.25 -15.83 -10.23
N GLU A 232 0.21 -15.12 -11.26
CA GLU A 232 1.57 -15.25 -11.78
C GLU A 232 2.63 -14.74 -10.81
N LEU A 233 2.48 -13.51 -10.33
CA LEU A 233 3.44 -12.92 -9.40
C LEU A 233 3.44 -13.67 -8.05
N LEU A 234 2.30 -14.15 -7.57
CA LEU A 234 2.22 -15.03 -6.39
C LEU A 234 3.05 -16.30 -6.60
N PHE A 235 2.80 -17.02 -7.69
CA PHE A 235 3.53 -18.25 -8.00
C PHE A 235 5.04 -18.02 -8.05
N TYR A 236 5.50 -16.94 -8.72
CA TYR A 236 6.92 -16.60 -8.76
C TYR A 236 7.48 -16.28 -7.37
N SER A 237 6.72 -15.54 -6.57
CA SER A 237 7.13 -15.18 -5.21
C SER A 237 7.27 -16.41 -4.31
N GLU A 238 6.32 -17.34 -4.38
CA GLU A 238 6.30 -18.57 -3.60
C GLU A 238 7.45 -19.49 -3.99
N VAL A 239 7.72 -19.68 -5.29
CA VAL A 239 8.85 -20.49 -5.75
C VAL A 239 10.18 -19.90 -5.28
N MET A 240 10.32 -18.57 -5.30
CA MET A 240 11.51 -17.90 -4.76
C MET A 240 11.62 -18.01 -3.24
N TYR A 241 10.50 -17.94 -2.52
CA TYR A 241 10.46 -18.17 -1.08
C TYR A 241 10.94 -19.59 -0.74
N ASP A 242 10.42 -20.59 -1.45
CA ASP A 242 10.82 -21.99 -1.23
C ASP A 242 12.24 -22.31 -1.65
N LEU A 243 12.77 -21.56 -2.61
CA LEU A 243 14.13 -21.72 -3.10
C LEU A 243 15.19 -21.13 -2.16
N PHE A 244 14.89 -20.00 -1.53
CA PHE A 244 15.89 -19.21 -0.83
C PHE A 244 15.66 -19.04 0.67
N ILE A 245 14.44 -19.30 1.16
CA ILE A 245 14.05 -19.02 2.54
C ILE A 245 13.59 -20.29 3.24
N SER A 246 12.69 -21.08 2.64
CA SER A 246 12.17 -22.31 3.26
C SER A 246 12.96 -23.58 2.90
N ASP A 247 13.84 -23.49 1.90
CA ASP A 247 14.64 -24.59 1.34
C ASP A 247 13.83 -25.81 0.87
N GLN A 248 12.53 -25.66 0.62
CA GLN A 248 11.67 -26.72 0.07
C GLN A 248 11.95 -27.02 -1.41
N ILE A 249 12.53 -26.05 -2.14
CA ILE A 249 13.01 -26.26 -3.51
C ILE A 249 14.51 -25.99 -3.55
N GLY A 250 15.29 -26.93 -4.08
CA GLY A 250 16.73 -26.79 -4.18
C GLY A 250 17.20 -25.89 -5.33
N LYS A 251 18.43 -25.38 -5.19
CA LYS A 251 19.15 -24.66 -6.25
C LYS A 251 19.42 -25.56 -7.48
N PRO A 252 19.70 -25.00 -8.67
CA PRO A 252 20.05 -25.79 -9.84
C PRO A 252 21.35 -26.59 -9.61
N HIS A 253 21.39 -27.86 -10.05
CA HIS A 253 22.60 -28.68 -9.94
C HIS A 253 23.79 -28.16 -10.76
N LYS A 254 23.51 -27.50 -11.89
CA LYS A 254 24.53 -26.89 -12.76
C LYS A 254 24.11 -25.46 -13.04
N VAL A 255 25.00 -24.52 -12.79
CA VAL A 255 24.79 -23.10 -13.05
C VAL A 255 25.85 -22.64 -14.04
N LYS A 256 25.42 -21.98 -15.11
CA LYS A 256 26.29 -21.19 -16.00
C LYS A 256 26.12 -19.73 -15.62
N ASN A 257 27.17 -18.91 -15.70
CA ASN A 257 27.06 -17.48 -15.46
C ASN A 257 26.35 -16.72 -16.59
N ILE A 258 25.06 -16.98 -16.75
CA ILE A 258 24.18 -16.30 -17.68
C ILE A 258 23.26 -15.43 -16.84
N ARG A 259 23.19 -14.14 -17.18
CA ARG A 259 22.35 -13.16 -16.48
C ARG A 259 22.59 -13.14 -14.97
N ASP A 260 23.85 -13.15 -14.55
CA ASP A 260 24.27 -13.12 -13.14
C ASP A 260 23.80 -14.31 -12.28
N ALA A 261 23.47 -15.45 -12.88
CA ALA A 261 23.02 -16.64 -12.14
C ALA A 261 24.04 -17.13 -11.08
N GLU A 262 25.36 -16.97 -11.29
CA GLU A 262 26.36 -17.33 -10.28
C GLU A 262 26.26 -16.43 -9.04
N LYS A 263 26.00 -15.13 -9.21
CA LYS A 263 25.82 -14.20 -8.08
C LYS A 263 24.60 -14.56 -7.24
N LEU A 264 23.54 -15.09 -7.88
CA LEU A 264 22.32 -15.49 -7.19
C LEU A 264 22.44 -16.87 -6.52
N TYR A 265 22.98 -17.87 -7.24
CA TYR A 265 22.96 -19.26 -6.76
C TYR A 265 24.23 -19.69 -6.02
N GLN A 266 25.40 -19.19 -6.42
CA GLN A 266 26.71 -19.67 -5.95
C GLN A 266 27.41 -18.70 -4.98
N ASN A 267 26.84 -17.53 -4.71
CA ASN A 267 27.38 -16.62 -3.71
C ASN A 267 27.07 -17.12 -2.29
N GLU A 268 28.05 -17.72 -1.62
CA GLU A 268 27.91 -18.24 -0.25
C GLU A 268 27.64 -17.15 0.80
N ARG A 269 27.96 -15.89 0.50
CA ARG A 269 27.69 -14.76 1.41
C ARG A 269 26.27 -14.24 1.29
N LEU A 270 25.61 -14.48 0.15
CA LEU A 270 24.25 -14.02 -0.09
C LEU A 270 23.27 -14.85 0.73
N LYS A 271 22.58 -14.20 1.66
CA LYS A 271 21.50 -14.81 2.45
C LYS A 271 20.21 -14.06 2.20
N ILE A 272 19.44 -14.52 1.23
CA ILE A 272 18.16 -13.89 0.91
C ILE A 272 17.24 -13.97 2.12
N ARG A 273 16.80 -12.79 2.61
CA ARG A 273 15.98 -12.70 3.83
C ARG A 273 14.50 -12.56 3.56
N THR A 274 14.15 -12.01 2.40
CA THR A 274 12.77 -11.73 2.00
C THR A 274 12.67 -11.65 0.48
N VAL A 275 11.46 -11.86 -0.03
CA VAL A 275 11.09 -11.66 -1.43
C VAL A 275 10.21 -10.43 -1.53
N LYS A 276 10.64 -9.47 -2.35
CA LYS A 276 9.91 -8.24 -2.71
C LYS A 276 9.43 -8.37 -4.15
N SER A 277 8.12 -8.35 -4.33
CA SER A 277 7.41 -8.65 -5.56
C SER A 277 6.69 -7.40 -6.06
N TYR A 278 6.95 -7.03 -7.31
CA TYR A 278 6.48 -5.77 -7.88
C TYR A 278 5.57 -6.02 -9.07
N PHE A 279 4.35 -5.48 -9.01
CA PHE A 279 3.55 -5.23 -10.20
C PHE A 279 4.15 -4.01 -10.91
N LEU A 280 4.80 -4.23 -12.05
CA LEU A 280 5.41 -3.18 -12.86
C LEU A 280 4.54 -2.93 -14.11
N PHE A 281 3.83 -1.81 -14.14
CA PHE A 281 2.78 -1.59 -15.16
C PHE A 281 2.72 -0.16 -15.69
N ASP A 282 2.27 -0.01 -16.93
CA ASP A 282 1.81 1.28 -17.48
C ASP A 282 0.35 1.53 -17.09
N GLU A 283 -0.48 0.52 -17.31
CA GLU A 283 -1.88 0.44 -16.97
C GLU A 283 -2.16 -0.86 -16.23
N ILE A 284 -3.12 -0.84 -15.31
CA ILE A 284 -3.51 -2.02 -14.55
C ILE A 284 -5.02 -2.23 -14.65
N HIS A 285 -5.46 -3.48 -14.54
CA HIS A 285 -6.89 -3.79 -14.54
C HIS A 285 -7.58 -3.11 -13.34
N PRO A 286 -8.77 -2.49 -13.51
CA PRO A 286 -9.45 -1.76 -12.44
C PRO A 286 -9.67 -2.58 -11.15
N LEU A 287 -9.90 -3.88 -11.28
CA LEU A 287 -10.06 -4.77 -10.13
C LEU A 287 -8.75 -5.14 -9.42
N VAL A 288 -7.60 -5.05 -10.08
CA VAL A 288 -6.28 -5.32 -9.48
C VAL A 288 -5.79 -4.11 -8.67
N VAL A 289 -6.39 -2.94 -8.87
CA VAL A 289 -6.10 -1.74 -8.06
C VAL A 289 -6.35 -2.02 -6.58
N GLY A 290 -5.39 -1.66 -5.72
CA GLY A 290 -5.53 -1.78 -4.27
C GLY A 290 -5.12 -3.13 -3.67
N VAL A 291 -5.07 -4.20 -4.47
CA VAL A 291 -4.96 -5.58 -3.97
C VAL A 291 -3.67 -5.89 -3.20
N THR A 292 -2.60 -5.09 -3.41
CA THR A 292 -1.35 -5.21 -2.63
C THR A 292 -1.58 -5.04 -1.14
N ALA A 293 -2.60 -4.27 -0.74
CA ALA A 293 -2.97 -4.10 0.66
C ALA A 293 -3.40 -5.43 1.30
N LEU A 294 -4.19 -6.24 0.59
CA LEU A 294 -4.59 -7.58 1.05
C LEU A 294 -3.44 -8.59 0.90
N LEU A 295 -2.72 -8.58 -0.23
CA LEU A 295 -1.55 -9.46 -0.46
C LEU A 295 -0.51 -9.35 0.66
N ASN A 296 -0.23 -8.13 1.14
CA ASN A 296 0.74 -7.87 2.21
C ASN A 296 0.30 -8.33 3.61
N THR A 297 -0.88 -8.95 3.75
CA THR A 297 -1.31 -9.61 5.00
C THR A 297 -0.84 -11.05 5.13
N ASN A 298 -0.12 -11.58 4.12
CA ASN A 298 0.33 -12.96 4.09
C ASN A 298 1.28 -13.35 5.23
N GLU A 299 1.27 -14.64 5.59
CA GLU A 299 2.06 -15.21 6.70
C GLU A 299 3.53 -15.47 6.34
N PHE A 300 3.90 -15.52 5.06
CA PHE A 300 5.29 -15.81 4.64
C PHE A 300 6.21 -14.58 4.71
N GLY A 301 5.65 -13.38 4.92
CA GLY A 301 6.41 -12.14 4.91
C GLY A 301 6.90 -11.72 3.53
N ILE A 302 6.35 -12.30 2.46
CA ILE A 302 6.56 -11.85 1.07
C ILE A 302 5.91 -10.47 0.93
N ARG A 303 6.57 -9.55 0.21
CA ARG A 303 6.08 -8.17 0.07
C ARG A 303 5.64 -7.89 -1.34
N PHE A 304 4.46 -7.30 -1.50
CA PHE A 304 3.90 -6.94 -2.80
C PHE A 304 3.77 -5.42 -2.93
N PHE A 305 4.18 -4.88 -4.08
CA PHE A 305 4.22 -3.43 -4.33
C PHE A 305 3.69 -3.09 -5.72
N ASN A 306 3.08 -1.92 -5.86
CA ASN A 306 2.70 -1.36 -7.16
C ASN A 306 3.75 -0.33 -7.60
N VAL A 307 4.25 -0.52 -8.81
CA VAL A 307 5.17 0.41 -9.46
C VAL A 307 4.62 0.75 -10.84
N GLN A 308 4.10 1.96 -10.97
CA GLN A 308 3.67 2.47 -12.26
C GLN A 308 4.87 3.05 -13.01
N TYR A 309 5.04 2.70 -14.28
CA TYR A 309 6.03 3.33 -15.15
C TYR A 309 5.38 4.25 -16.18
N LYS A 310 6.15 5.23 -16.63
CA LYS A 310 5.85 6.03 -17.84
C LYS A 310 6.95 5.83 -18.84
N LEU A 311 6.57 5.60 -20.09
CA LEU A 311 7.50 5.47 -21.22
C LEU A 311 7.77 6.84 -21.85
N LYS A 312 9.00 7.06 -22.32
CA LYS A 312 9.29 8.21 -23.18
C LYS A 312 8.51 8.02 -24.48
N LYS A 313 7.93 9.11 -24.99
CA LYS A 313 7.15 9.14 -26.22
C LYS A 313 7.88 8.43 -27.38
N ASP A 314 7.14 7.61 -28.12
CA ASP A 314 7.60 6.84 -29.29
C ASP A 314 8.79 5.89 -28.99
N SER A 315 8.96 5.46 -27.73
CA SER A 315 10.00 4.52 -27.32
C SER A 315 9.52 3.55 -26.22
N PHE A 316 10.28 2.47 -25.99
CA PHE A 316 10.08 1.54 -24.87
C PHE A 316 11.00 1.82 -23.69
N GLN A 317 11.51 3.04 -23.57
CA GLN A 317 12.37 3.45 -22.46
C GLN A 317 11.55 4.08 -21.34
N PHE A 318 11.85 3.75 -20.09
CA PHE A 318 11.29 4.44 -18.95
C PHE A 318 11.73 5.91 -18.93
N GLU A 319 10.75 6.78 -18.81
CA GLU A 319 10.93 8.18 -18.42
C GLU A 319 10.92 8.30 -16.89
N ARG A 320 10.01 7.56 -16.23
CA ARG A 320 9.78 7.65 -14.78
C ARG A 320 9.15 6.39 -14.19
N LEU A 321 9.45 6.15 -12.91
CA LEU A 321 8.83 5.13 -12.07
C LEU A 321 8.17 5.76 -10.83
N TYR A 322 7.00 5.25 -10.45
CA TYR A 322 6.21 5.72 -9.32
C TYR A 322 5.80 4.54 -8.44
N TYR A 323 6.23 4.55 -7.19
CA TYR A 323 5.60 3.70 -6.17
C TYR A 323 4.19 4.19 -5.89
N LYS A 324 3.27 3.24 -5.76
CA LYS A 324 1.87 3.51 -5.47
C LYS A 324 1.38 2.61 -4.33
N GLY A 325 0.84 3.22 -3.28
CA GLY A 325 0.06 2.51 -2.26
C GLY A 325 -1.24 2.00 -2.88
N GLY A 326 -1.69 0.81 -2.48
CA GLY A 326 -2.97 0.27 -2.91
C GLY A 326 -4.13 1.23 -2.59
N PHE A 327 -4.19 1.74 -1.36
CA PHE A 327 -5.23 2.69 -0.95
C PHE A 327 -5.15 4.02 -1.73
N GLN A 328 -3.93 4.51 -1.99
CA GLN A 328 -3.75 5.71 -2.81
C GLN A 328 -4.34 5.53 -4.22
N MET A 329 -4.11 4.38 -4.86
CA MET A 329 -4.65 4.13 -6.21
C MET A 329 -6.18 4.09 -6.22
N GLU A 330 -6.81 3.51 -5.19
CA GLU A 330 -8.27 3.54 -5.04
C GLU A 330 -8.81 4.96 -4.96
N GLU A 331 -8.19 5.79 -4.12
CA GLU A 331 -8.61 7.18 -3.96
C GLU A 331 -8.33 8.01 -5.21
N GLU A 332 -7.23 7.78 -5.93
CA GLU A 332 -6.97 8.43 -7.24
C GLU A 332 -8.11 8.16 -8.23
N ILE A 333 -8.63 6.94 -8.32
CA ILE A 333 -9.78 6.61 -9.20
C ILE A 333 -11.05 7.32 -8.74
N LYS A 334 -11.35 7.26 -7.43
CA LYS A 334 -12.53 7.93 -6.88
C LYS A 334 -12.49 9.43 -7.09
N GLN A 335 -11.35 10.07 -6.84
CA GLN A 335 -11.18 11.50 -7.02
C GLN A 335 -11.29 11.89 -8.50
N ALA A 336 -10.82 11.05 -9.43
CA ALA A 336 -11.03 11.27 -10.86
C ALA A 336 -12.51 11.21 -11.25
N ALA A 337 -13.26 10.24 -10.71
CA ALA A 337 -14.70 10.12 -10.91
C ALA A 337 -15.47 11.30 -10.31
N PHE A 338 -15.15 11.69 -9.07
CA PHE A 338 -15.68 12.89 -8.40
C PHE A 338 -15.48 14.13 -9.28
N ARG A 339 -14.25 14.39 -9.72
CA ARG A 339 -13.91 15.54 -10.57
C ARG A 339 -14.77 15.55 -11.85
N PHE A 340 -14.88 14.40 -12.51
CA PHE A 340 -15.65 14.27 -13.75
C PHE A 340 -17.14 14.54 -13.52
N ASN A 341 -17.74 13.90 -12.50
CA ASN A 341 -19.15 14.05 -12.18
C ASN A 341 -19.51 15.46 -11.71
N SER A 342 -18.63 16.11 -10.95
CA SER A 342 -18.76 17.50 -10.52
C SER A 342 -18.36 18.51 -11.61
N LYS A 343 -18.03 18.06 -12.82
CA LYS A 343 -17.65 18.91 -13.98
C LYS A 343 -16.50 19.88 -13.70
N ILE A 344 -15.57 19.47 -12.82
CA ILE A 344 -14.39 20.29 -12.47
C ILE A 344 -13.31 20.08 -13.53
N LYS A 345 -12.78 21.17 -14.08
CA LYS A 345 -11.76 21.13 -15.13
C LYS A 345 -10.45 20.53 -14.60
N GLY A 346 -9.92 19.54 -15.31
CA GLY A 346 -8.72 18.83 -14.92
C GLY A 346 -8.51 17.57 -15.78
N TYR A 347 -7.56 16.74 -15.35
CA TYR A 347 -7.20 15.48 -15.98
C TYR A 347 -6.96 14.43 -14.89
N ASP A 348 -7.51 13.23 -15.04
CA ASP A 348 -7.52 12.19 -13.99
C ASP A 348 -7.93 12.74 -12.62
N TYR A 349 -7.09 12.60 -11.59
CA TYR A 349 -7.27 13.15 -10.25
C TYR A 349 -6.57 14.49 -10.03
N PHE A 350 -6.13 15.16 -11.11
CA PHE A 350 -5.53 16.48 -11.08
C PHE A 350 -6.54 17.55 -11.51
N LEU A 351 -6.53 18.68 -10.80
CA LEU A 351 -7.30 19.87 -11.15
C LEU A 351 -6.47 20.84 -12.01
N ASN A 352 -7.14 21.66 -12.82
CA ASN A 352 -6.48 22.79 -13.48
C ASN A 352 -6.16 23.94 -12.50
N LYS A 353 -6.96 24.08 -11.44
CA LYS A 353 -6.82 25.13 -10.42
C LYS A 353 -6.90 24.50 -9.03
N GLY A 354 -5.85 24.67 -8.22
CA GLY A 354 -5.78 24.09 -6.88
C GLY A 354 -6.79 24.69 -5.90
N GLU A 355 -7.23 25.93 -6.10
CA GLU A 355 -8.27 26.54 -5.27
C GLU A 355 -9.60 25.76 -5.32
N GLN A 356 -9.88 25.10 -6.46
CA GLN A 356 -11.06 24.22 -6.60
C GLN A 356 -10.95 22.92 -5.81
N ASN A 357 -9.79 22.66 -5.22
CA ASN A 357 -9.56 21.56 -4.29
C ASN A 357 -10.11 21.85 -2.89
N LEU A 358 -10.49 23.10 -2.61
CA LEU A 358 -11.15 23.48 -1.36
C LEU A 358 -12.66 23.57 -1.57
N HIS A 359 -13.41 23.21 -0.52
CA HIS A 359 -14.84 23.44 -0.45
C HIS A 359 -15.16 24.93 -0.73
N GLU A 360 -16.25 25.19 -1.44
CA GLU A 360 -16.55 26.54 -1.94
C GLU A 360 -16.70 27.55 -0.79
N SER A 361 -17.37 27.15 0.30
CA SER A 361 -17.64 28.04 1.44
C SER A 361 -16.40 28.52 2.20
N ILE A 362 -15.25 27.84 2.07
CA ILE A 362 -14.02 28.17 2.82
C ILE A 362 -12.89 28.68 1.93
N ARG A 363 -13.01 28.55 0.61
CA ARG A 363 -11.90 28.76 -0.33
C ARG A 363 -11.20 30.10 -0.16
N GLU A 364 -11.94 31.20 -0.12
CA GLU A 364 -11.37 32.54 0.01
C GLU A 364 -10.74 32.75 1.40
N GLN A 365 -11.51 32.46 2.46
CA GLN A 365 -11.08 32.65 3.84
C GLN A 365 -9.82 31.83 4.17
N MET A 366 -9.73 30.62 3.61
CA MET A 366 -8.59 29.74 3.82
C MET A 366 -7.32 30.23 3.10
N VAL A 367 -7.44 30.67 1.85
CA VAL A 367 -6.31 31.27 1.13
C VAL A 367 -5.80 32.50 1.89
N GLN A 368 -6.70 33.35 2.39
CA GLN A 368 -6.34 34.50 3.23
C GLN A 368 -5.69 34.07 4.55
N TYR A 369 -6.20 33.03 5.21
CA TYR A 369 -5.63 32.49 6.45
C TYR A 369 -4.20 31.99 6.23
N PHE A 370 -3.95 31.21 5.19
CA PHE A 370 -2.61 30.71 4.84
C PHE A 370 -1.65 31.87 4.55
N GLN A 371 -2.08 32.87 3.78
CA GLN A 371 -1.28 34.06 3.49
C GLN A 371 -0.94 34.87 4.75
N LYS A 372 -1.95 35.17 5.59
CA LYS A 372 -1.76 35.97 6.82
C LYS A 372 -0.81 35.27 7.79
N ASN A 373 -0.94 33.97 7.95
CA ASN A 373 -0.11 33.15 8.85
C ASN A 373 1.20 32.66 8.19
N LYS A 374 1.47 33.03 6.94
CA LYS A 374 2.67 32.62 6.17
C LYS A 374 2.85 31.10 6.12
N ILE A 375 1.74 30.38 5.95
CA ILE A 375 1.71 28.92 5.85
C ILE A 375 2.00 28.53 4.40
N ALA A 376 2.90 27.56 4.21
CA ALA A 376 3.18 26.99 2.91
C ALA A 376 2.06 26.01 2.51
N TRP A 377 1.59 26.13 1.27
CA TRP A 377 0.78 25.07 0.68
C TRP A 377 1.67 23.88 0.31
N TRP A 378 1.16 22.67 0.50
CA TRP A 378 1.76 21.50 -0.11
C TRP A 378 1.70 21.63 -1.63
N THR A 379 2.77 21.28 -2.34
CA THR A 379 2.85 21.47 -3.80
C THR A 379 3.40 20.23 -4.48
N PHE A 380 2.72 19.79 -5.54
CA PHE A 380 3.26 18.79 -6.45
C PHE A 380 4.15 19.40 -7.55
N ASN A 381 3.86 20.64 -7.99
CA ASN A 381 4.53 21.34 -9.11
C ASN A 381 5.13 22.71 -8.72
N HIS A 382 5.72 22.82 -7.52
CA HIS A 382 6.55 23.94 -7.06
C HIS A 382 5.90 25.33 -6.80
N SER A 383 4.58 25.50 -6.93
CA SER A 383 3.92 26.78 -6.55
C SER A 383 3.42 26.76 -5.10
N LYS A 384 4.20 27.37 -4.19
CA LYS A 384 3.92 27.37 -2.72
C LYS A 384 2.87 28.38 -2.26
N HIS A 385 2.33 29.17 -3.20
CA HIS A 385 1.39 30.25 -2.92
C HIS A 385 -0.07 29.88 -3.16
N LYS A 386 -0.32 28.68 -3.67
CA LYS A 386 -1.65 28.20 -4.03
C LYS A 386 -1.85 26.78 -3.53
N PRO A 387 -3.10 26.38 -3.22
CA PRO A 387 -3.38 24.99 -2.88
C PRO A 387 -2.96 24.05 -3.99
N THR A 388 -2.66 22.80 -3.64
CA THR A 388 -2.27 21.80 -4.63
C THR A 388 -3.40 21.47 -5.60
N THR A 389 -3.03 21.10 -6.83
CA THR A 389 -3.95 20.55 -7.83
C THR A 389 -4.20 19.06 -7.65
N HIS A 390 -3.48 18.39 -6.74
CA HIS A 390 -3.61 16.96 -6.48
C HIS A 390 -4.80 16.69 -5.56
N LEU A 391 -5.80 15.91 -6.00
CA LEU A 391 -7.02 15.69 -5.23
C LEU A 391 -6.83 14.77 -4.01
N VAL A 392 -5.80 13.92 -3.99
CA VAL A 392 -5.47 13.04 -2.85
C VAL A 392 -4.41 13.63 -1.91
N SER A 393 -4.69 14.83 -1.39
CA SER A 393 -3.79 15.53 -0.46
C SER A 393 -4.37 15.54 0.96
N SER A 394 -3.58 15.09 1.95
CA SER A 394 -3.90 15.14 3.38
C SER A 394 -4.15 16.56 3.87
N GLN A 395 -3.26 17.51 3.53
CA GLN A 395 -3.44 18.93 3.85
C GLN A 395 -4.82 19.41 3.40
N ILE A 396 -5.23 19.11 2.15
CA ILE A 396 -6.54 19.52 1.64
C ILE A 396 -7.69 18.81 2.34
N GLN A 397 -7.57 17.50 2.62
CA GLN A 397 -8.61 16.76 3.32
C GLN A 397 -8.82 17.30 4.73
N CYS A 398 -7.75 17.45 5.52
CA CYS A 398 -7.79 18.06 6.86
C CYS A 398 -8.52 19.41 6.83
N LEU A 399 -8.14 20.27 5.90
CA LEU A 399 -8.70 21.60 5.73
C LEU A 399 -10.19 21.57 5.37
N ASN A 400 -10.62 20.68 4.47
CA ASN A 400 -12.04 20.56 4.10
C ASN A 400 -12.91 20.05 5.25
N PHE A 401 -12.38 19.16 6.10
CA PHE A 401 -13.10 18.66 7.27
C PHE A 401 -13.20 19.71 8.38
N LEU A 402 -12.09 20.36 8.73
CA LEU A 402 -11.97 21.08 10.00
C LEU A 402 -12.09 22.59 9.89
N PHE A 403 -11.79 23.20 8.73
CA PHE A 403 -11.71 24.66 8.66
C PHE A 403 -13.08 25.32 8.79
N VAL A 404 -14.16 24.68 8.32
CA VAL A 404 -15.53 25.19 8.44
C VAL A 404 -15.92 25.37 9.91
N ILE A 405 -15.58 24.39 10.77
CA ILE A 405 -15.96 24.39 12.18
C ILE A 405 -14.99 25.16 13.07
N ARG A 406 -13.84 25.61 12.55
CA ARG A 406 -12.72 26.12 13.37
C ARG A 406 -13.08 27.28 14.31
N LYS A 407 -14.15 28.04 14.02
CA LYS A 407 -14.62 29.18 14.84
C LYS A 407 -15.87 28.85 15.66
N ASP A 408 -16.46 27.68 15.49
CA ASP A 408 -17.59 27.19 16.28
C ASP A 408 -17.09 26.46 17.52
N LYS A 409 -17.22 27.11 18.69
CA LYS A 409 -16.78 26.53 19.98
C LYS A 409 -17.45 25.18 20.26
N ASN A 410 -18.74 25.04 19.96
CA ASN A 410 -19.51 23.85 20.30
C ASN A 410 -19.15 22.68 19.37
N ALA A 411 -19.00 22.93 18.08
CA ALA A 411 -18.53 21.91 17.14
C ALA A 411 -17.11 21.43 17.48
N VAL A 412 -16.20 22.35 17.82
CA VAL A 412 -14.82 22.00 18.19
C VAL A 412 -14.76 21.30 19.55
N LEU A 413 -15.62 21.67 20.51
CA LEU A 413 -15.76 20.93 21.77
C LEU A 413 -16.21 19.49 21.53
N ARG A 414 -17.23 19.28 20.68
CA ARG A 414 -17.68 17.92 20.31
C ARG A 414 -16.59 17.12 19.61
N LEU A 415 -15.82 17.76 18.72
CA LEU A 415 -14.66 17.11 18.09
C LEU A 415 -13.62 16.70 19.14
N ALA A 416 -13.33 17.57 20.11
CA ALA A 416 -12.42 17.22 21.20
C ALA A 416 -13.00 16.08 22.07
N GLN A 417 -14.31 16.06 22.32
CA GLN A 417 -15.00 14.99 23.05
C GLN A 417 -15.01 13.64 22.33
N LEU A 418 -15.01 13.64 20.98
CA LEU A 418 -14.78 12.44 20.20
C LEU A 418 -13.39 11.83 20.51
N PHE A 419 -12.40 12.68 20.77
CA PHE A 419 -11.06 12.23 21.15
C PHE A 419 -11.00 11.80 22.61
N ASP A 420 -11.64 12.53 23.52
CA ASP A 420 -11.70 12.22 24.94
C ASP A 420 -12.97 12.82 25.54
N SER A 421 -13.93 11.97 25.95
CA SER A 421 -15.23 12.38 26.47
C SER A 421 -15.15 13.20 27.76
N GLU A 422 -14.00 13.18 28.45
CA GLU A 422 -13.76 13.97 29.66
C GLU A 422 -13.39 15.43 29.37
N ILE A 423 -13.21 15.79 28.09
CA ILE A 423 -13.00 17.18 27.69
C ILE A 423 -14.30 17.96 27.83
N ASP A 424 -14.23 19.05 28.58
CA ASP A 424 -15.42 19.83 28.94
C ASP A 424 -15.36 21.30 28.45
N GLU A 425 -14.21 21.75 27.94
CA GLU A 425 -14.09 23.07 27.31
C GLU A 425 -12.98 23.13 26.24
N VAL A 426 -13.10 24.06 25.29
CA VAL A 426 -12.06 24.41 24.31
C VAL A 426 -11.76 25.91 24.33
N TYR A 427 -10.49 26.26 24.07
CA TYR A 427 -9.98 27.62 24.09
C TYR A 427 -9.54 28.08 22.69
N PRO A 428 -9.52 29.39 22.42
CA PRO A 428 -8.91 29.92 21.21
C PRO A 428 -7.46 29.45 21.08
N ALA A 429 -7.10 29.01 19.88
CA ALA A 429 -5.76 28.60 19.54
C ALA A 429 -4.78 29.78 19.62
N ILE A 430 -3.53 29.46 19.91
CA ILE A 430 -2.44 30.42 20.04
C ILE A 430 -1.67 30.56 18.72
N SER A 431 -0.80 31.57 18.62
CA SER A 431 0.12 31.79 17.48
C SER A 431 -0.52 32.16 16.13
N ASP A 432 -1.84 32.10 16.01
CA ASP A 432 -2.60 32.52 14.82
C ASP A 432 -2.92 34.02 14.84
N LYS A 433 -2.88 34.67 13.66
CA LYS A 433 -3.31 36.07 13.51
C LYS A 433 -4.84 36.23 13.41
N ASP A 434 -5.56 35.17 13.07
CA ASP A 434 -7.02 35.10 13.01
C ASP A 434 -7.49 33.91 13.88
N PRO A 435 -7.45 34.08 15.22
CA PRO A 435 -7.62 32.97 16.15
C PRO A 435 -9.04 32.38 16.05
N GLY A 436 -9.11 31.06 15.89
CA GLY A 436 -10.30 30.25 16.16
C GLY A 436 -9.95 29.21 17.21
N TYR A 437 -10.78 28.19 17.38
CA TYR A 437 -10.53 27.07 18.31
C TYR A 437 -9.67 25.95 17.69
N ILE A 438 -9.44 25.99 16.37
CA ILE A 438 -8.48 25.12 15.66
C ILE A 438 -7.47 26.01 14.90
N ALA A 439 -6.18 25.72 15.07
CA ALA A 439 -5.09 26.26 14.26
C ALA A 439 -4.54 25.19 13.31
N PHE A 440 -4.10 25.57 12.10
CA PHE A 440 -3.65 24.62 11.06
C PHE A 440 -2.17 24.73 10.77
N GLU A 441 -1.48 23.63 10.47
CA GLU A 441 -0.02 23.61 10.27
C GLU A 441 0.71 24.23 11.48
N PHE A 442 0.20 24.04 12.70
CA PHE A 442 0.63 24.73 13.90
C PHE A 442 2.12 24.54 14.21
N THR A 443 2.79 25.64 14.60
CA THR A 443 4.19 25.66 15.05
C THR A 443 4.30 26.49 16.33
N TYR A 444 5.32 26.20 17.15
CA TYR A 444 5.53 26.94 18.39
C TYR A 444 7.01 26.96 18.80
N GLU A 445 7.68 28.09 18.55
CA GLU A 445 9.08 28.33 18.93
C GLU A 445 10.05 27.17 18.63
N ASN A 446 9.86 26.46 17.49
CA ASN A 446 10.60 25.22 17.19
C ASN A 446 12.13 25.36 17.26
N GLY A 447 12.69 26.52 16.91
CA GLY A 447 14.13 26.77 17.05
C GLY A 447 14.63 26.63 18.48
N LYS A 448 13.81 27.00 19.48
CA LYS A 448 14.12 26.86 20.91
C LYS A 448 13.71 25.50 21.47
N LEU A 449 12.56 24.97 21.05
CA LEU A 449 12.00 23.75 21.65
C LEU A 449 12.51 22.45 21.00
N LEU A 450 12.85 22.49 19.72
CA LEU A 450 13.23 21.31 18.92
C LEU A 450 14.60 21.44 18.25
N ASN A 451 15.33 22.54 18.47
CA ASN A 451 16.58 22.86 17.78
C ASN A 451 16.41 22.98 16.25
N GLU A 452 15.24 23.41 15.79
CA GLU A 452 14.94 23.63 14.36
C GLU A 452 15.09 25.11 13.98
N SER A 453 16.32 25.57 13.81
CA SER A 453 16.63 26.98 13.49
C SER A 453 17.10 27.18 12.05
N ASP A 454 16.70 26.31 11.13
CA ASP A 454 17.16 26.36 9.74
C ASP A 454 16.71 27.65 9.04
N ALA A 455 17.64 28.25 8.27
CA ALA A 455 17.32 29.37 7.42
C ALA A 455 16.26 28.99 6.38
N GLY A 456 15.14 29.72 6.37
CA GLY A 456 14.02 29.47 5.47
C GLY A 456 12.93 28.54 6.00
N ALA A 457 13.04 28.04 7.24
CA ALA A 457 11.95 27.34 7.92
C ALA A 457 10.69 28.22 8.01
N ARG A 458 9.55 27.67 7.59
CA ARG A 458 8.24 28.34 7.60
C ARG A 458 7.19 27.36 8.08
N ARG A 459 6.05 27.88 8.53
CA ARG A 459 4.91 27.05 8.92
C ARG A 459 4.46 26.17 7.73
N GLY A 460 4.52 24.84 7.89
CA GLY A 460 4.29 23.88 6.80
C GLY A 460 5.49 23.62 5.86
N GLU A 461 6.70 24.11 6.18
CA GLU A 461 7.89 23.86 5.37
C GLU A 461 9.20 23.84 6.19
N TYR A 462 10.01 22.79 6.03
CA TYR A 462 11.33 22.61 6.69
C TYR A 462 11.33 22.70 8.22
N CYS A 463 10.17 22.63 8.88
CA CYS A 463 10.06 22.59 10.34
C CYS A 463 9.01 21.56 10.77
N THR A 464 8.88 21.32 12.07
CA THR A 464 7.80 20.52 12.64
C THR A 464 6.53 21.34 12.66
N SER A 465 5.58 21.03 11.80
CA SER A 465 4.21 21.51 11.91
C SER A 465 3.28 20.39 12.38
N VAL A 466 2.18 20.77 13.03
CA VAL A 466 1.06 19.90 13.36
C VAL A 466 -0.10 20.26 12.45
N ASP A 467 -0.69 19.31 11.72
CA ASP A 467 -1.72 19.60 10.72
C ASP A 467 -2.90 20.39 11.28
N ALA A 468 -3.40 20.02 12.47
CA ALA A 468 -4.37 20.78 13.23
C ALA A 468 -4.06 20.77 14.73
N PHE A 469 -4.41 21.84 15.45
CA PHE A 469 -4.09 22.00 16.87
C PHE A 469 -5.27 22.61 17.64
N ILE A 470 -5.62 21.97 18.76
CA ILE A 470 -6.69 22.41 19.67
C ILE A 470 -6.10 22.58 21.07
N ILE A 471 -6.62 23.56 21.82
CA ILE A 471 -6.38 23.70 23.25
C ILE A 471 -7.70 23.44 23.97
N ALA A 472 -7.69 22.49 24.91
CA ALA A 472 -8.87 22.04 25.62
C ALA A 472 -8.69 22.11 27.15
N ARG A 473 -9.77 21.86 27.89
CA ARG A 473 -9.76 21.59 29.32
C ARG A 473 -10.29 20.18 29.59
N ARG A 474 -9.58 19.44 30.45
CA ARG A 474 -9.97 18.13 30.96
C ARG A 474 -9.65 18.08 32.46
N HIS A 475 -10.65 17.82 33.30
CA HIS A 475 -10.48 17.78 34.77
C HIS A 475 -9.78 19.01 35.35
N GLY A 476 -10.16 20.20 34.86
CA GLY A 476 -9.56 21.47 35.29
C GLY A 476 -8.16 21.76 34.73
N LYS A 477 -7.54 20.83 34.00
CA LYS A 477 -6.21 20.99 33.39
C LYS A 477 -6.31 21.39 31.93
N LYS A 478 -5.42 22.28 31.49
CA LYS A 478 -5.29 22.70 30.09
C LYS A 478 -4.55 21.63 29.30
N VAL A 479 -5.22 21.02 28.33
CA VAL A 479 -4.68 19.93 27.50
C VAL A 479 -4.40 20.43 26.09
N LEU A 480 -3.19 20.17 25.58
CA LEU A 480 -2.80 20.45 24.20
C LEU A 480 -3.13 19.24 23.32
N ILE A 481 -3.82 19.45 22.20
CA ILE A 481 -4.26 18.36 21.32
C ILE A 481 -3.64 18.58 19.94
N PRO A 482 -2.44 18.05 19.68
CA PRO A 482 -1.91 17.99 18.32
C PRO A 482 -2.62 16.91 17.52
N ILE A 483 -3.00 17.24 16.30
CA ILE A 483 -3.70 16.36 15.36
C ILE A 483 -2.84 16.25 14.10
N GLU A 484 -2.31 15.06 13.87
CA GLU A 484 -1.70 14.65 12.60
C GLU A 484 -2.77 14.06 11.68
N TRP A 485 -2.75 14.42 10.41
CA TRP A 485 -3.76 13.99 9.43
C TRP A 485 -3.12 13.25 8.26
N LYS A 486 -3.44 11.97 8.11
CA LYS A 486 -3.04 11.16 6.95
C LYS A 486 -4.25 10.79 6.11
N TYR A 487 -4.11 10.95 4.80
CA TYR A 487 -5.10 10.53 3.83
C TYR A 487 -4.63 9.29 3.07
N THR A 488 -3.82 9.47 2.03
CA THR A 488 -3.39 8.38 1.13
C THR A 488 -1.91 8.05 1.26
N GLU A 489 -1.21 8.66 2.21
CA GLU A 489 0.21 8.39 2.44
C GLU A 489 0.47 6.91 2.66
N HIS A 490 1.55 6.42 2.05
CA HIS A 490 2.07 5.09 2.26
C HIS A 490 3.61 5.19 2.35
N TYR A 491 4.20 4.56 3.36
CA TYR A 491 5.65 4.63 3.61
C TYR A 491 6.34 3.30 3.31
N LEU A 492 5.92 2.67 2.21
CA LEU A 492 6.32 1.32 1.82
C LEU A 492 7.83 1.19 1.54
N LYS A 493 8.52 2.27 1.15
CA LYS A 493 9.99 2.27 0.97
C LYS A 493 10.74 2.19 2.30
N GLY A 494 10.13 2.68 3.39
CA GLY A 494 10.71 2.72 4.73
C GLY A 494 12.14 3.28 4.78
N GLU A 495 12.33 4.46 4.18
CA GLU A 495 13.60 5.17 4.23
C GLU A 495 13.90 5.64 5.65
N ASN A 496 15.11 5.37 6.14
CA ASN A 496 15.55 5.84 7.44
C ASN A 496 16.10 7.27 7.36
N LYS A 497 15.38 8.22 7.96
CA LYS A 497 15.73 9.65 8.01
C LYS A 497 17.05 9.95 8.74
N ALA A 498 17.47 9.11 9.69
CA ALA A 498 18.74 9.26 10.40
C ALA A 498 19.95 8.81 9.57
N LEU A 499 19.75 8.00 8.53
CA LEU A 499 20.83 7.50 7.67
C LEU A 499 20.94 8.24 6.33
N GLU A 500 20.09 9.22 6.07
CA GLU A 500 20.20 10.07 4.88
C GLU A 500 21.53 10.83 4.88
N LEU A 501 22.26 10.82 3.75
CA LEU A 501 23.55 11.49 3.61
C LEU A 501 23.44 12.98 3.97
N SER A 502 24.31 13.48 4.86
CA SER A 502 24.35 14.83 5.44
C SER A 502 23.16 15.24 6.33
N LYS A 503 21.93 14.96 5.92
CA LYS A 503 20.72 15.35 6.67
C LYS A 503 20.49 14.47 7.90
N GLY A 504 20.89 13.21 7.85
CA GLY A 504 20.75 12.23 8.92
C GLY A 504 21.45 12.66 10.20
N GLU A 505 22.72 13.07 10.12
CA GLU A 505 23.48 13.57 11.27
C GLU A 505 22.85 14.81 11.90
N THR A 506 22.36 15.73 11.06
CA THR A 506 21.69 16.94 11.52
C THR A 506 20.42 16.59 12.31
N ARG A 507 19.60 15.65 11.81
CA ARG A 507 18.39 15.19 12.51
C ARG A 507 18.71 14.47 13.82
N GLN A 508 19.75 13.64 13.83
CA GLN A 508 20.22 12.95 15.04
C GLN A 508 20.66 13.95 16.12
N LYS A 509 21.46 14.96 15.75
CA LYS A 509 21.89 16.03 16.66
C LYS A 509 20.72 16.81 17.25
N ARG A 510 19.65 17.05 16.49
CA ARG A 510 18.45 17.75 16.97
C ARG A 510 17.65 16.94 17.98
N TYR A 511 17.36 15.68 17.66
CA TYR A 511 16.31 14.94 18.35
C TYR A 511 16.81 13.90 19.35
N ASN A 512 18.01 13.32 19.21
CA ASN A 512 18.43 12.22 20.10
C ASN A 512 18.41 12.60 21.59
N GLY A 513 18.89 13.80 21.93
CA GLY A 513 18.85 14.31 23.30
C GLY A 513 17.42 14.58 23.79
N LEU A 514 16.54 15.04 22.90
CA LEU A 514 15.13 15.29 23.21
C LEU A 514 14.36 13.98 23.42
N ILE A 515 14.58 12.98 22.57
CA ILE A 515 14.00 11.63 22.71
C ILE A 515 14.45 11.01 24.04
N THR A 516 15.74 11.07 24.35
CA THR A 516 16.31 10.46 25.57
C THR A 516 15.79 11.12 26.85
N SER A 517 15.43 12.40 26.79
CA SER A 517 14.88 13.16 27.93
C SER A 517 13.36 13.26 27.94
N SER A 518 12.68 12.60 26.99
CA SER A 518 11.23 12.61 26.90
C SER A 518 10.61 11.79 28.03
N ARG A 519 9.52 12.29 28.62
CA ARG A 519 8.69 11.50 29.55
C ARG A 519 7.75 10.59 28.76
N GLN A 520 7.33 11.03 27.57
CA GLN A 520 6.40 10.29 26.73
C GLN A 520 7.07 9.27 25.80
N LEU A 521 8.22 9.57 25.22
CA LEU A 521 8.92 8.66 24.30
C LEU A 521 9.91 7.78 25.07
N ARG A 522 9.86 6.47 24.83
CA ARG A 522 10.82 5.53 25.43
C ARG A 522 12.18 5.63 24.75
N THR A 523 13.26 5.62 25.53
CA THR A 523 14.60 5.50 24.95
C THR A 523 14.82 4.08 24.42
N LEU A 524 15.22 3.96 23.15
CA LEU A 524 15.50 2.70 22.49
C LEU A 524 17.03 2.49 22.34
N PRO A 525 17.54 1.23 22.32
CA PRO A 525 18.98 0.97 22.38
C PRO A 525 19.82 1.60 21.26
N ASP A 526 19.33 1.57 20.02
CA ASP A 526 19.96 2.22 18.86
C ASP A 526 18.98 3.23 18.28
N LEU A 527 19.13 4.50 18.67
CA LEU A 527 18.24 5.58 18.22
C LEU A 527 18.33 5.79 16.70
N ALA A 528 19.51 5.70 16.10
CA ALA A 528 19.69 5.94 14.66
C ALA A 528 18.96 4.90 13.80
N LYS A 529 18.81 3.67 14.32
CA LYS A 529 18.02 2.60 13.68
C LYS A 529 16.63 2.42 14.29
N SER A 530 16.25 3.28 15.23
CA SER A 530 14.96 3.19 15.89
C SER A 530 13.82 3.61 14.95
N VAL A 531 12.60 3.25 15.34
CA VAL A 531 11.39 3.62 14.60
C VAL A 531 11.20 5.14 14.48
N TYR A 532 11.78 5.93 15.39
CA TYR A 532 11.66 7.38 15.40
C TYR A 532 12.20 8.07 14.15
N TYR A 533 12.98 7.39 13.31
CA TYR A 533 13.50 7.93 12.06
C TYR A 533 12.85 7.34 10.81
N TYR A 534 11.70 6.69 10.95
CA TYR A 534 10.91 6.20 9.82
C TYR A 534 9.56 6.90 9.80
N GLU A 535 9.07 7.24 8.61
CA GLU A 535 7.74 7.82 8.49
C GLU A 535 6.63 6.78 8.73
N PRO A 536 5.48 7.18 9.31
CA PRO A 536 5.15 8.52 9.82
C PRO A 536 5.64 8.77 11.25
N PHE A 537 6.32 7.81 11.87
CA PHE A 537 6.76 7.91 13.27
C PHE A 537 7.76 9.04 13.50
N TYR A 538 8.51 9.43 12.47
CA TYR A 538 9.38 10.60 12.52
C TYR A 538 8.59 11.90 12.68
N GLU A 539 7.47 12.06 11.98
CA GLU A 539 6.51 13.16 12.19
C GLU A 539 5.89 13.09 13.58
N LEU A 540 5.34 11.93 13.97
CA LEU A 540 4.70 11.74 15.29
C LEU A 540 5.66 11.99 16.45
N MET A 541 6.93 11.56 16.32
CA MET A 541 7.98 11.80 17.31
C MET A 541 8.24 13.29 17.48
N ARG A 542 8.43 14.02 16.37
CA ARG A 542 8.72 15.46 16.40
C ARG A 542 7.58 16.26 17.02
N GLN A 543 6.35 15.91 16.68
CA GLN A 543 5.16 16.57 17.24
C GLN A 543 4.97 16.24 18.72
N THR A 544 5.22 15.00 19.13
CA THR A 544 5.19 14.59 20.54
C THR A 544 6.21 15.39 21.36
N LEU A 545 7.45 15.50 20.87
CA LEU A 545 8.47 16.33 21.51
C LEU A 545 8.06 17.81 21.56
N LEU A 546 7.43 18.34 20.50
CA LEU A 546 6.98 19.73 20.46
C LEU A 546 6.00 20.01 21.60
N VAL A 547 4.93 19.21 21.70
CA VAL A 547 3.89 19.45 22.71
C VAL A 547 4.36 19.13 24.12
N GLU A 548 5.26 18.16 24.30
CA GLU A 548 5.88 17.90 25.59
C GLU A 548 6.73 19.10 26.06
N ARG A 549 7.50 19.71 25.17
CA ARG A 549 8.28 20.92 25.48
C ARG A 549 7.40 22.16 25.71
N MET A 550 6.25 22.22 25.06
CA MET A 550 5.24 23.25 25.35
C MET A 550 4.67 23.08 26.76
N VAL A 551 4.40 21.85 27.19
CA VAL A 551 3.97 21.56 28.57
C VAL A 551 5.07 21.92 29.57
N ASP A 552 6.33 21.57 29.31
CA ASP A 552 7.47 21.97 30.17
C ASP A 552 7.58 23.49 30.34
N LYS A 553 7.20 24.26 29.31
CA LYS A 553 7.21 25.73 29.32
C LYS A 553 5.93 26.34 29.94
N GLY A 554 4.98 25.52 30.39
CA GLY A 554 3.71 25.97 30.99
C GLY A 554 2.67 26.47 29.98
N VAL A 555 2.75 26.07 28.71
CA VAL A 555 1.71 26.41 27.70
C VAL A 555 0.41 25.65 27.97
N GLY A 556 0.52 24.42 28.48
CA GLY A 556 -0.55 23.56 28.96
C GLY A 556 -0.02 22.64 30.06
N ASP A 557 -0.93 21.93 30.72
CA ASP A 557 -0.63 21.02 31.82
C ASP A 557 -0.42 19.57 31.34
N ASP A 558 -0.99 19.22 30.20
CA ASP A 558 -0.92 17.89 29.60
C ASP A 558 -1.14 17.95 28.08
N PHE A 559 -1.05 16.81 27.39
CA PHE A 559 -1.39 16.69 25.98
C PHE A 559 -2.04 15.36 25.62
N LEU A 560 -2.77 15.35 24.51
CA LEU A 560 -3.38 14.18 23.89
C LEU A 560 -3.12 14.22 22.38
N HIS A 561 -2.25 13.33 21.88
CA HIS A 561 -1.82 13.31 20.49
C HIS A 561 -2.76 12.44 19.64
N ILE A 562 -3.35 13.04 18.62
CA ILE A 562 -4.32 12.39 17.73
C ILE A 562 -3.71 12.16 16.35
N LEU A 563 -3.88 10.95 15.81
CA LEU A 563 -3.66 10.64 14.41
C LEU A 563 -5.01 10.39 13.74
N ILE A 564 -5.39 11.24 12.79
CA ILE A 564 -6.54 11.00 11.92
C ILE A 564 -6.09 10.25 10.68
N VAL A 565 -6.70 9.09 10.43
CA VAL A 565 -6.42 8.27 9.25
C VAL A 565 -7.59 7.31 9.01
N SER A 566 -7.96 7.12 7.74
CA SER A 566 -8.98 6.13 7.40
C SER A 566 -8.53 4.72 7.76
N VAL A 567 -9.40 3.92 8.41
CA VAL A 567 -9.11 2.51 8.71
C VAL A 567 -8.90 1.66 7.44
N ARG A 568 -9.32 2.17 6.29
CA ARG A 568 -9.12 1.54 4.97
C ARG A 568 -7.70 1.72 4.44
N ASN A 569 -6.91 2.66 4.96
CA ASN A 569 -5.51 2.82 4.57
C ASN A 569 -4.61 1.74 5.22
N ARG A 570 -4.78 0.50 4.76
CA ARG A 570 -4.03 -0.67 5.23
C ARG A 570 -2.55 -0.62 4.86
N ASP A 571 -2.16 0.12 3.82
CA ASP A 571 -0.75 0.31 3.46
C ASP A 571 0.01 1.11 4.54
N LEU A 572 -0.69 2.03 5.22
CA LEU A 572 -0.14 2.82 6.31
C LEU A 572 -0.31 2.12 7.67
N LEU A 573 -1.51 1.59 7.95
CA LEU A 573 -1.86 1.02 9.25
C LEU A 573 -1.35 -0.40 9.45
N GLY A 574 -1.23 -1.18 8.37
CA GLY A 574 -0.86 -2.58 8.39
C GLY A 574 0.63 -2.80 8.67
N LYS A 575 1.02 -4.08 8.77
CA LYS A 575 2.42 -4.47 8.95
C LYS A 575 3.24 -4.09 7.72
N ASN A 576 4.38 -3.43 7.92
CA ASN A 576 5.37 -3.19 6.87
C ASN A 576 6.74 -3.80 7.22
N SER A 577 7.54 -4.10 6.19
CA SER A 577 8.82 -4.82 6.33
C SER A 577 9.89 -4.04 7.07
N VAL A 578 9.73 -2.72 7.21
CA VAL A 578 10.67 -1.86 7.92
C VAL A 578 10.41 -1.86 9.43
N LEU A 579 9.18 -2.17 9.85
CA LEU A 579 8.75 -1.97 11.23
C LEU A 579 8.24 -3.23 11.93
N ALA A 580 8.04 -4.32 11.19
CA ALA A 580 7.58 -5.65 11.63
C ALA A 580 6.17 -5.71 12.26
N ASP A 581 5.76 -4.67 12.98
CA ASP A 581 4.45 -4.48 13.60
C ASP A 581 3.55 -3.58 12.74
N ALA A 582 2.24 -3.67 12.95
CA ALA A 582 1.28 -2.66 12.49
C ALA A 582 1.55 -1.31 13.18
N LEU A 583 1.25 -0.20 12.50
CA LEU A 583 1.54 1.14 13.00
C LEU A 583 1.01 1.42 14.42
N PRO A 584 -0.28 1.11 14.75
CA PRO A 584 -0.81 1.39 16.07
C PRO A 584 -0.04 0.67 17.18
N THR A 585 0.26 -0.62 16.95
CA THR A 585 1.00 -1.47 17.87
C THR A 585 2.44 -0.97 18.04
N ARG A 586 3.10 -0.64 16.93
CA ARG A 586 4.48 -0.19 16.94
C ARG A 586 4.64 1.12 17.70
N TRP A 587 3.78 2.09 17.41
CA TRP A 587 3.87 3.40 18.06
C TRP A 587 3.60 3.29 19.56
N THR A 588 2.57 2.53 19.95
CA THR A 588 2.24 2.27 21.36
C THR A 588 3.42 1.71 22.15
N LYS A 589 4.20 0.77 21.58
CA LYS A 589 5.41 0.22 22.21
C LYS A 589 6.51 1.28 22.46
N CYS A 590 6.45 2.41 21.78
CA CYS A 590 7.41 3.51 21.89
C CYS A 590 6.97 4.61 22.86
N LEU A 591 5.77 4.49 23.43
CA LEU A 591 5.19 5.45 24.36
C LEU A 591 5.27 4.95 25.81
N SER A 592 5.60 5.84 26.74
CA SER A 592 5.53 5.57 28.17
C SER A 592 4.07 5.49 28.64
N ASP A 593 3.21 6.38 28.15
CA ASP A 593 1.78 6.38 28.40
C ASP A 593 1.01 6.30 27.08
N SER A 594 0.48 5.12 26.77
CA SER A 594 -0.28 4.90 25.54
C SER A 594 -1.63 5.60 25.52
N ALA A 595 -2.19 6.00 26.68
CA ALA A 595 -3.48 6.68 26.74
C ALA A 595 -3.43 8.11 26.16
N LYS A 596 -2.22 8.68 26.03
CA LYS A 596 -1.97 9.99 25.41
C LYS A 596 -1.89 9.97 23.90
N PHE A 597 -2.11 8.81 23.26
CA PHE A 597 -2.15 8.72 21.81
C PHE A 597 -3.42 7.99 21.34
N LYS A 598 -4.12 8.55 20.36
CA LYS A 598 -5.30 7.91 19.76
C LYS A 598 -5.24 7.99 18.25
N ILE A 599 -5.72 6.93 17.61
CA ILE A 599 -5.97 6.88 16.17
C ILE A 599 -7.48 6.97 15.98
N VAL A 600 -7.93 7.89 15.14
CA VAL A 600 -9.36 8.14 14.90
C VAL A 600 -9.62 8.10 13.40
N ASP A 601 -10.67 7.39 12.99
CA ASP A 601 -11.08 7.40 11.59
C ASP A 601 -11.68 8.77 11.24
N SER A 602 -11.25 9.33 10.11
CA SER A 602 -11.86 10.51 9.49
C SER A 602 -13.38 10.41 9.35
N MET A 603 -13.94 9.19 9.16
CA MET A 603 -15.38 8.98 9.05
C MET A 603 -16.14 9.28 10.34
N LEU A 604 -15.53 9.12 11.52
CA LEU A 604 -16.16 9.49 12.79
C LEU A 604 -16.35 11.01 12.92
N ILE A 605 -15.47 11.79 12.30
CA ILE A 605 -15.61 13.25 12.22
C ILE A 605 -16.77 13.61 11.28
N LEU A 606 -16.93 12.87 10.17
CA LEU A 606 -18.08 13.07 9.28
C LEU A 606 -19.40 12.76 9.99
N GLU A 607 -19.49 11.64 10.70
CA GLU A 607 -20.66 11.25 11.50
C GLU A 607 -21.00 12.30 12.58
N LEU A 608 -19.98 12.89 13.20
CA LEU A 608 -20.18 13.99 14.15
C LEU A 608 -20.84 15.20 13.49
N LEU A 609 -20.41 15.57 12.27
CA LEU A 609 -20.98 16.70 11.53
C LEU A 609 -22.39 16.38 10.98
N GLU A 610 -22.69 15.12 10.68
CA GLU A 610 -24.01 14.67 10.22
C GLU A 610 -25.12 14.93 11.23
N ASN A 611 -24.80 14.84 12.52
CA ASN A 611 -25.77 15.07 13.60
C ASN A 611 -26.13 16.55 13.80
N GLU A 612 -25.53 17.45 13.02
CA GLU A 612 -25.69 18.89 13.14
C GLU A 612 -26.26 19.49 11.83
N PRO A 613 -27.55 19.86 11.78
CA PRO A 613 -28.21 20.29 10.54
C PRO A 613 -27.53 21.46 9.81
N PHE A 614 -26.84 22.33 10.57
CA PHE A 614 -26.10 23.48 10.04
C PHE A 614 -24.96 23.06 9.09
N TYR A 615 -24.42 21.85 9.25
CA TYR A 615 -23.33 21.32 8.42
C TYR A 615 -23.81 20.39 7.29
N SER A 616 -25.12 20.32 7.01
CA SER A 616 -25.69 19.40 6.01
C SER A 616 -25.08 19.55 4.60
N GLU A 617 -24.83 20.77 4.13
CA GLU A 617 -24.17 21.00 2.83
C GLU A 617 -22.72 20.49 2.81
N LEU A 618 -21.96 20.79 3.87
CA LEU A 618 -20.58 20.31 4.03
C LEU A 618 -20.54 18.77 4.07
N VAL A 619 -21.42 18.16 4.85
CA VAL A 619 -21.57 16.70 4.96
C VAL A 619 -21.86 16.09 3.58
N GLY A 620 -22.81 16.67 2.83
CA GLY A 620 -23.14 16.21 1.48
C GLY A 620 -21.93 16.27 0.54
N TYR A 621 -21.14 17.34 0.62
CA TYR A 621 -19.89 17.46 -0.12
C TYR A 621 -18.84 16.42 0.30
N LEU A 622 -18.62 16.25 1.60
CA LEU A 622 -17.62 15.32 2.11
C LEU A 622 -17.95 13.87 1.73
N LYS A 623 -19.22 13.43 1.85
CA LYS A 623 -19.69 12.11 1.39
C LYS A 623 -19.53 11.88 -0.11
N LEU A 624 -19.75 12.92 -0.90
CA LEU A 624 -19.60 12.83 -2.35
C LEU A 624 -18.12 12.73 -2.74
N ARG A 625 -17.24 13.35 -1.95
CA ARG A 625 -15.81 13.49 -2.26
C ARG A 625 -14.94 12.37 -1.69
N TYR A 626 -15.16 11.94 -0.45
CA TYR A 626 -14.33 11.00 0.31
C TYR A 626 -15.16 9.78 0.69
#